data_AF-A0A2M8BBM0-F1
#
_entry.id   AF-A0A2M8BBM0-F1
#
_cell.length_a   1.000
_cell.length_b   1.000
_cell.length_c   1.000
_cell.angle_alpha   90.00
_cell.angle_beta   90.00
_cell.angle_gamma   90.00
#
_symmetry.space_group_name_H-M   'P 1'
#
loop_
_entity.id
_entity.type
_entity.pdbx_description
1 polymer ?
#
loop_
_entity_poly.entity_id
_entity_poly.type
_entity_poly.pdbx_seq_one_letter_code
_entity_poly.pdbx_strand_id
1 'polypeptide(L)'
;MVKTLREIRKSKQSAGEVQTGSAEPWSVLICSDHHVGEHSKNFDRIEYVKRADSLDRELCAFLEYHGNHRVADRPWRLVINGDFIDFLAVTFMPSRKEIASNPEFEYSDDELRFGLDNSAAKCVWKLEHIAERHKRLFTFLADFVAKGNRLEMLYGNHDVEFFWPSVQGRFVELLTESYFGGERVEGVNEEDFVNRVTFHQWFLHIPGRLYIEHGNQYDDFSSFDRRLRPLMVERESQIAMPLSHLIIRYFVNQYTGFQSHDKDNWTLLDYVHWLRDQGARNVAKVVFLYGSLFSRVWNYTRDVQQNAPSQALTDEHDRLLEVEAVHYKIPVKALQEVSRSRRLPIEQSLWRTIQVTALDKYLLGLAIGSVVLWILAVGVFADVLSGFGSGLFSSGVRLLMLLAIGFLTIFAWFGTTALVASFSEGRLSTSVSPKLLQAAEQIHRLIDVRYVVMGHSHYPEFHQLKRDPPRFYVNTGAWISPERRERHDPHCRSPLTYGLYRWDEDELKIYRWCTRESEPVEFRSDIESDRAPRAERLRPMAVEHDTLIEALEAFQSRDTRKKRRGPR
;
A
#
# COMPACT_ATOMS: atom_id res chain seq x y z
N MET A 1 -2.21 27.54 -20.94
CA MET A 1 -1.78 26.13 -20.77
C MET A 1 -0.56 25.74 -21.62
N VAL A 2 -0.58 25.80 -22.96
CA VAL A 2 0.58 25.40 -23.80
C VAL A 2 1.75 26.42 -23.79
N LYS A 3 1.48 27.71 -23.53
CA LYS A 3 2.52 28.76 -23.43
C LYS A 3 3.36 28.66 -22.15
N THR A 4 2.72 28.41 -21.01
CA THR A 4 3.37 28.34 -19.67
C THR A 4 4.34 27.15 -19.57
N LEU A 5 3.98 26.00 -20.15
CA LEU A 5 4.86 24.83 -20.22
C LEU A 5 6.08 25.04 -21.12
N ARG A 6 5.97 25.90 -22.15
CA ARG A 6 7.11 26.25 -23.02
C ARG A 6 8.11 27.17 -22.32
N GLU A 7 7.66 28.01 -21.39
CA GLU A 7 8.53 28.91 -20.63
C GLU A 7 9.29 28.17 -19.52
N ILE A 8 8.65 27.24 -18.81
CA ILE A 8 9.33 26.36 -17.84
C ILE A 8 10.32 25.41 -18.54
N ARG A 9 10.03 24.97 -19.78
CA ARG A 9 10.96 24.14 -20.56
C ARG A 9 12.11 24.94 -21.17
N LYS A 10 11.89 26.22 -21.51
CA LYS A 10 12.94 27.11 -21.99
C LYS A 10 13.90 27.54 -20.88
N SER A 11 13.44 27.74 -19.65
CA SER A 11 14.35 28.00 -18.52
C SER A 11 15.26 26.79 -18.23
N LYS A 12 14.77 25.56 -18.44
CA LYS A 12 15.59 24.34 -18.38
C LYS A 12 16.57 24.16 -19.55
N GLN A 13 16.32 24.79 -20.71
CA GLN A 13 17.23 24.75 -21.87
C GLN A 13 18.28 25.87 -21.88
N SER A 14 18.07 26.96 -21.12
CA SER A 14 19.06 28.04 -20.97
C SER A 14 19.94 27.89 -19.72
N ALA A 15 19.72 26.87 -18.88
CA ALA A 15 20.70 26.46 -17.89
C ALA A 15 21.89 25.85 -18.63
N GLY A 16 22.95 26.66 -18.79
CA GLY A 16 24.15 26.30 -19.52
C GLY A 16 24.77 24.98 -19.06
N GLU A 17 25.61 24.43 -19.94
CA GLU A 17 26.50 23.31 -19.64
C GLU A 17 27.02 23.39 -18.20
N VAL A 18 26.44 22.58 -17.33
CA VAL A 18 27.03 22.29 -16.03
C VAL A 18 28.31 21.53 -16.36
N GLN A 19 29.42 22.25 -16.29
CA GLN A 19 30.76 21.69 -16.33
C GLN A 19 30.77 20.47 -15.41
N THR A 20 31.08 19.31 -15.97
CA THR A 20 31.39 18.10 -15.23
C THR A 20 32.73 18.30 -14.52
N GLY A 21 32.70 19.02 -13.40
CA GLY A 21 33.82 19.25 -12.51
C GLY A 21 33.32 19.11 -11.06
N SER A 22 33.80 18.07 -10.37
CA SER A 22 33.59 17.75 -8.95
C SER A 22 32.15 17.88 -8.42
N ALA A 23 31.32 16.84 -8.59
CA ALA A 23 29.99 16.78 -7.98
C ALA A 23 30.12 16.72 -6.45
N GLU A 24 29.63 17.73 -5.74
CA GLU A 24 29.48 17.69 -4.28
C GLU A 24 28.63 16.47 -3.89
N PRO A 25 29.17 15.48 -3.16
CA PRO A 25 28.48 14.21 -3.05
C PRO A 25 27.51 14.22 -1.87
N TRP A 26 26.27 14.66 -2.11
CA TRP A 26 25.17 14.64 -1.14
C TRP A 26 25.13 13.33 -0.33
N SER A 27 24.91 13.45 0.98
CA SER A 27 24.47 12.30 1.78
C SER A 27 22.98 12.08 1.53
N VAL A 28 22.53 10.83 1.38
CA VAL A 28 21.15 10.55 0.95
C VAL A 28 20.36 9.91 2.09
N LEU A 29 19.23 10.53 2.44
CA LEU A 29 18.22 9.98 3.33
C LEU A 29 17.05 9.46 2.48
N ILE A 30 16.55 8.28 2.77
CA ILE A 30 15.45 7.65 2.01
C ILE A 30 14.39 7.18 3.00
N CYS A 31 13.19 7.72 2.92
CA CYS A 31 12.05 7.26 3.73
C CYS A 31 10.76 7.25 2.89
N SER A 32 9.76 6.50 3.31
CA SER A 32 8.51 6.28 2.59
C SER A 32 7.36 6.01 3.57
N ASP A 33 6.13 5.98 3.05
CA ASP A 33 4.96 5.48 3.78
C ASP A 33 4.70 6.26 5.07
N HIS A 34 4.64 7.59 4.94
CA HIS A 34 4.33 8.51 6.04
C HIS A 34 2.83 8.69 6.23
N HIS A 35 2.06 8.60 5.13
CA HIS A 35 0.60 8.73 5.12
C HIS A 35 0.09 9.99 5.84
N VAL A 36 0.76 11.13 5.63
CA VAL A 36 0.34 12.42 6.18
C VAL A 36 -1.07 12.74 5.65
N GLY A 37 -2.02 12.85 6.56
CA GLY A 37 -3.45 13.02 6.24
C GLY A 37 -4.33 11.82 6.54
N GLU A 38 -3.79 10.61 6.75
CA GLU A 38 -4.62 9.41 7.06
C GLU A 38 -5.50 9.62 8.29
N HIS A 39 -4.97 10.33 9.30
CA HIS A 39 -5.68 10.66 10.52
C HIS A 39 -6.44 12.00 10.44
N SER A 40 -6.56 12.59 9.26
CA SER A 40 -7.27 13.86 9.02
C SER A 40 -8.71 13.63 8.55
N LYS A 41 -9.41 12.66 9.17
CA LYS A 41 -10.80 12.29 8.86
C LYS A 41 -11.80 13.14 9.64
N ASN A 42 -12.07 12.78 10.89
CA ASN A 42 -13.07 13.44 11.75
C ASN A 42 -12.40 14.07 12.99
N PHE A 43 -12.54 15.40 13.13
CA PHE A 43 -11.96 16.19 14.21
C PHE A 43 -12.45 15.80 15.62
N ASP A 44 -13.66 15.24 15.73
CA ASP A 44 -14.28 14.90 17.02
C ASP A 44 -13.65 13.67 17.69
N ARG A 45 -12.73 12.98 17.01
CA ARG A 45 -12.03 11.83 17.57
C ARG A 45 -10.62 12.19 18.01
N ILE A 46 -10.47 12.29 19.33
CA ILE A 46 -9.18 12.59 19.97
C ILE A 46 -8.05 11.63 19.57
N GLU A 47 -8.37 10.38 19.23
CA GLU A 47 -7.38 9.39 18.77
C GLU A 47 -6.72 9.81 17.45
N TYR A 48 -7.50 10.29 16.49
CA TYR A 48 -6.98 10.78 15.21
C TYR A 48 -6.11 12.02 15.40
N VAL A 49 -6.52 12.94 16.28
CA VAL A 49 -5.72 14.11 16.63
C VAL A 49 -4.38 13.70 17.26
N LYS A 50 -4.40 12.76 18.21
CA LYS A 50 -3.19 12.27 18.89
C LYS A 50 -2.23 11.59 17.93
N ARG A 51 -2.73 10.80 16.98
CA ARG A 51 -1.87 10.11 15.99
C ARG A 51 -1.26 11.08 14.99
N ALA A 52 -2.04 12.02 14.46
CA ALA A 52 -1.53 13.09 13.60
C ALA A 52 -0.43 13.91 14.30
N ASP A 53 -0.67 14.34 15.54
CA ASP A 53 0.32 15.07 16.35
C ASP A 53 1.56 14.23 16.68
N SER A 54 1.39 12.92 16.89
CA SER A 54 2.51 12.02 17.11
C SER A 54 3.39 11.90 15.86
N LEU A 55 2.79 11.67 14.70
CA LEU A 55 3.51 11.60 13.42
C LEU A 55 4.25 12.92 13.15
N ASP A 56 3.58 14.06 13.31
CA ASP A 56 4.17 15.38 13.11
C ASP A 56 5.37 15.60 14.03
N ARG A 57 5.27 15.25 15.32
CA ARG A 57 6.40 15.37 16.25
C ARG A 57 7.61 14.56 15.79
N GLU A 58 7.40 13.30 15.40
CA GLU A 58 8.50 12.42 15.00
C GLU A 58 9.18 12.93 13.72
N LEU A 59 8.40 13.31 12.70
CA LEU A 59 8.94 13.85 11.46
C LEU A 59 9.63 15.19 11.65
N CYS A 60 9.06 16.10 12.45
CA CYS A 60 9.71 17.38 12.75
C CYS A 60 11.05 17.14 13.45
N ALA A 61 11.11 16.26 14.45
CA ALA A 61 12.34 15.94 15.16
C ALA A 61 13.39 15.30 14.22
N PHE A 62 12.96 14.44 13.29
CA PHE A 62 13.83 13.85 12.27
C PHE A 62 14.44 14.90 11.35
N LEU A 63 13.61 15.79 10.80
CA LEU A 63 14.03 16.87 9.92
C LEU A 63 14.97 17.85 10.63
N GLU A 64 14.66 18.20 11.87
CA GLU A 64 15.50 19.08 12.69
C GLU A 64 16.86 18.45 12.98
N TYR A 65 16.88 17.19 13.43
CA TYR A 65 18.10 16.47 13.74
C TYR A 65 19.03 16.39 12.53
N HIS A 66 18.56 15.87 11.40
CA HIS A 66 19.40 15.76 10.20
C HIS A 66 19.75 17.12 9.64
N GLY A 67 18.84 18.09 9.70
CA GLY A 67 19.12 19.48 9.33
C GLY A 67 20.27 20.11 10.12
N ASN A 68 20.49 19.68 11.37
CA ASN A 68 21.55 20.18 12.25
C ASN A 68 22.79 19.27 12.32
N HIS A 69 22.69 18.00 11.88
CA HIS A 69 23.77 17.01 11.95
C HIS A 69 24.09 16.46 10.57
N ARG A 70 25.02 17.12 9.87
CA ARG A 70 25.50 16.67 8.57
C ARG A 70 26.56 15.57 8.71
N VAL A 71 26.47 14.55 7.87
CA VAL A 71 27.55 13.56 7.72
C VAL A 71 28.59 14.11 6.75
N ALA A 72 29.86 14.13 7.18
CA ALA A 72 30.99 14.68 6.42
C ALA A 72 30.79 16.15 5.96
N ASP A 73 30.02 16.92 6.73
CA ASP A 73 29.64 18.33 6.45
C ASP A 73 28.89 18.55 5.12
N ARG A 74 28.33 17.47 4.55
CA ARG A 74 27.64 17.53 3.27
C ARG A 74 26.16 17.84 3.42
N PRO A 75 25.57 18.59 2.48
CA PRO A 75 24.14 18.80 2.49
C PRO A 75 23.39 17.49 2.18
N TRP A 76 22.17 17.38 2.69
CA TRP A 76 21.33 16.21 2.54
C TRP A 76 20.54 16.23 1.24
N ARG A 77 20.39 15.06 0.63
CA ARG A 77 19.33 14.75 -0.32
C ARG A 77 18.32 13.86 0.39
N LEU A 78 17.18 14.43 0.76
CA LEU A 78 16.06 13.68 1.32
C LEU A 78 15.18 13.18 0.18
N VAL A 79 15.13 11.86 0.02
CA VAL A 79 14.28 11.17 -0.94
C VAL A 79 13.05 10.65 -0.20
N ILE A 80 11.90 11.24 -0.50
CA ILE A 80 10.60 10.75 -0.04
C ILE A 80 10.08 9.77 -1.08
N ASN A 81 10.21 8.47 -0.81
CA ASN A 81 9.98 7.38 -1.75
C ASN A 81 8.51 6.89 -1.75
N GLY A 82 7.58 7.81 -2.03
CA GLY A 82 6.16 7.52 -2.13
C GLY A 82 5.41 7.48 -0.81
N ASP A 83 4.08 7.60 -0.92
CA ASP A 83 3.11 7.55 0.17
C ASP A 83 3.44 8.56 1.29
N PHE A 84 3.82 9.78 0.87
CA PHE A 84 4.06 10.89 1.78
C PHE A 84 2.75 11.48 2.28
N ILE A 85 1.88 11.86 1.33
CA ILE A 85 0.54 12.37 1.61
C ILE A 85 -0.45 11.22 1.41
N ASP A 86 -1.51 11.14 2.21
CA ASP A 86 -2.57 10.17 1.98
C ASP A 86 -3.83 10.84 1.42
N PHE A 87 -3.84 11.08 0.10
CA PHE A 87 -4.99 11.68 -0.58
C PHE A 87 -6.22 10.77 -0.62
N LEU A 88 -6.03 9.46 -0.39
CA LEU A 88 -7.07 8.44 -0.42
C LEU A 88 -7.81 8.34 0.90
N ALA A 89 -7.10 8.36 2.02
CA ALA A 89 -7.66 8.24 3.36
C ALA A 89 -8.29 9.55 3.85
N VAL A 90 -7.91 10.69 3.29
CA VAL A 90 -8.48 12.00 3.61
C VAL A 90 -9.93 12.09 3.14
N THR A 91 -10.83 12.34 4.08
CA THR A 91 -12.28 12.44 3.84
C THR A 91 -12.80 13.87 4.00
N PHE A 92 -11.95 14.88 3.83
CA PHE A 92 -12.38 16.28 3.88
C PHE A 92 -13.46 16.55 2.83
N MET A 93 -14.47 17.32 3.23
CA MET A 93 -15.51 17.81 2.35
C MET A 93 -15.63 19.32 2.50
N PRO A 94 -15.70 20.09 1.40
CA PRO A 94 -15.93 21.52 1.48
C PRO A 94 -17.26 21.80 2.20
N SER A 95 -17.29 22.88 2.98
CA SER A 95 -18.53 23.32 3.62
C SER A 95 -19.58 23.68 2.57
N ARG A 96 -20.87 23.70 2.96
CA ARG A 96 -21.94 24.14 2.06
C ARG A 96 -21.71 25.53 1.46
N LYS A 97 -21.04 26.41 2.22
CA LYS A 97 -20.68 27.76 1.76
C LYS A 97 -19.59 27.70 0.69
N GLU A 98 -18.57 26.87 0.89
CA GLU A 98 -17.48 26.67 -0.09
C GLU A 98 -17.97 25.98 -1.37
N ILE A 99 -18.89 25.03 -1.25
CA ILE A 99 -19.55 24.41 -2.42
C ILE A 99 -20.31 25.50 -3.21
N ALA A 100 -21.08 26.35 -2.53
CA ALA A 100 -21.82 27.43 -3.19
C ALA A 100 -20.93 28.51 -3.80
N SER A 101 -19.73 28.75 -3.24
CA SER A 101 -18.77 29.74 -3.75
C SER A 101 -17.82 29.20 -4.82
N ASN A 102 -17.77 27.89 -5.04
CA ASN A 102 -16.96 27.25 -6.07
C ASN A 102 -17.87 26.51 -7.08
N PRO A 103 -18.70 27.23 -7.86
CA PRO A 103 -19.62 26.61 -8.82
C PRO A 103 -18.91 25.87 -9.96
N GLU A 104 -17.61 26.13 -10.16
CA GLU A 104 -16.77 25.40 -11.13
C GLU A 104 -16.46 23.97 -10.67
N PHE A 105 -16.69 23.63 -9.40
CA PHE A 105 -16.52 22.26 -8.92
C PHE A 105 -17.85 21.53 -9.06
N GLU A 106 -17.93 20.62 -10.02
CA GLU A 106 -19.03 19.66 -10.07
C GLU A 106 -18.81 18.58 -9.00
N TYR A 107 -19.81 18.40 -8.13
CA TYR A 107 -19.81 17.37 -7.08
C TYR A 107 -20.87 16.32 -7.41
N SER A 108 -20.44 15.07 -7.56
CA SER A 108 -21.36 13.94 -7.70
C SER A 108 -21.91 13.48 -6.35
N ASP A 109 -23.07 12.80 -6.35
CA ASP A 109 -23.62 12.15 -5.14
C ASP A 109 -22.64 11.15 -4.52
N ASP A 110 -21.81 10.49 -5.33
CA ASP A 110 -20.78 9.57 -4.85
C ASP A 110 -19.70 10.34 -4.08
N GLU A 111 -19.26 11.49 -4.57
CA GLU A 111 -18.28 12.32 -3.86
C GLU A 111 -18.81 12.92 -2.57
N LEU A 112 -20.05 13.42 -2.59
CA LEU A 112 -20.71 13.94 -1.40
C LEU A 112 -20.83 12.89 -0.28
N ARG A 113 -20.84 11.61 -0.65
CA ARG A 113 -20.99 10.48 0.29
C ARG A 113 -19.64 9.84 0.68
N PHE A 114 -18.69 9.74 -0.24
CA PHE A 114 -17.47 8.95 -0.07
C PHE A 114 -16.17 9.76 -0.12
N GLY A 115 -16.25 11.08 -0.32
CA GLY A 115 -15.11 11.99 -0.42
C GLY A 115 -14.85 12.44 -1.87
N LEU A 116 -14.16 13.56 -2.01
CA LEU A 116 -13.82 14.14 -3.31
C LEU A 116 -13.06 13.16 -4.22
N ASP A 117 -13.25 13.27 -5.53
CA ASP A 117 -12.48 12.52 -6.52
C ASP A 117 -10.98 12.92 -6.56
N ASN A 118 -10.23 12.35 -7.50
CA ASN A 118 -8.79 12.56 -7.66
C ASN A 118 -8.44 13.51 -8.83
N SER A 119 -9.38 14.38 -9.23
CA SER A 119 -9.12 15.45 -10.20
C SER A 119 -8.19 16.51 -9.62
N ALA A 120 -7.41 17.13 -10.50
CA ALA A 120 -6.32 18.02 -10.11
C ALA A 120 -6.76 19.15 -9.15
N ALA A 121 -7.89 19.82 -9.41
CA ALA A 121 -8.39 20.93 -8.60
C ALA A 121 -8.84 20.47 -7.20
N LYS A 122 -9.53 19.33 -7.10
CA LYS A 122 -9.97 18.75 -5.82
C LYS A 122 -8.78 18.21 -5.01
N CYS A 123 -7.74 17.71 -5.68
CA CYS A 123 -6.50 17.30 -5.00
C CYS A 123 -5.70 18.49 -4.47
N VAL A 124 -5.62 19.61 -5.20
CA VAL A 124 -5.05 20.86 -4.68
C VAL A 124 -5.78 21.30 -3.42
N TRP A 125 -7.12 21.32 -3.44
CA TRP A 125 -7.93 21.67 -2.26
C TRP A 125 -7.66 20.71 -1.08
N LYS A 126 -7.60 19.40 -1.33
CA LYS A 126 -7.24 18.40 -0.31
C LYS A 126 -5.86 18.68 0.29
N LEU A 127 -4.86 18.94 -0.55
CA LEU A 127 -3.49 19.22 -0.12
C LEU A 127 -3.41 20.43 0.80
N GLU A 128 -4.12 21.52 0.47
CA GLU A 128 -4.17 22.73 1.30
C GLU A 128 -4.73 22.44 2.70
N HIS A 129 -5.79 21.63 2.79
CA HIS A 129 -6.40 21.27 4.07
C HIS A 129 -5.52 20.32 4.89
N ILE A 130 -4.77 19.42 4.21
CA ILE A 130 -3.76 18.58 4.86
C ILE A 130 -2.63 19.47 5.39
N ALA A 131 -2.11 20.39 4.59
CA ALA A 131 -1.08 21.33 5.02
C ALA A 131 -1.55 22.22 6.18
N GLU A 132 -2.81 22.66 6.17
CA GLU A 132 -3.40 23.41 7.28
C GLU A 132 -3.45 22.58 8.57
N ARG A 133 -3.74 21.28 8.44
CA ARG A 133 -3.76 20.36 9.58
C ARG A 133 -2.36 20.05 10.12
N HIS A 134 -1.36 20.04 9.23
CA HIS A 134 0.02 19.64 9.49
C HIS A 134 0.99 20.83 9.35
N LYS A 135 0.58 22.04 9.72
CA LYS A 135 1.36 23.29 9.54
C LYS A 135 2.80 23.16 10.02
N ARG A 136 2.99 22.58 11.20
CA ARG A 136 4.32 22.41 11.80
C ARG A 136 5.24 21.56 10.93
N LEU A 137 4.73 20.47 10.37
CA LEU A 137 5.50 19.60 9.47
C LEU A 137 5.95 20.36 8.21
N PHE A 138 5.04 21.12 7.59
CA PHE A 138 5.38 21.93 6.41
C PHE A 138 6.42 23.01 6.72
N THR A 139 6.36 23.64 7.89
CA THR A 139 7.41 24.56 8.37
C THR A 139 8.77 23.85 8.50
N PHE A 140 8.83 22.68 9.14
CA PHE A 140 10.10 21.96 9.33
C PHE A 140 10.67 21.42 8.01
N LEU A 141 9.82 21.02 7.06
CA LEU A 141 10.25 20.66 5.71
C LEU A 141 10.84 21.87 4.97
N ALA A 142 10.17 23.01 5.05
CA ALA A 142 10.66 24.26 4.50
C ALA A 142 12.01 24.65 5.13
N ASP A 143 12.14 24.63 6.44
CA ASP A 143 13.40 24.91 7.13
C ASP A 143 14.52 23.94 6.71
N PHE A 144 14.20 22.65 6.54
CA PHE A 144 15.15 21.66 6.07
C PHE A 144 15.68 21.99 4.67
N VAL A 145 14.81 22.39 3.73
CA VAL A 145 15.21 22.82 2.38
C VAL A 145 16.02 24.13 2.44
N ALA A 146 15.59 25.09 3.26
CA ALA A 146 16.24 26.38 3.42
C ALA A 146 17.67 26.29 3.98
N LYS A 147 17.96 25.27 4.80
CA LYS A 147 19.33 24.91 5.26
C LYS A 147 20.25 24.40 4.15
N GLY A 148 19.81 24.43 2.90
CA GLY A 148 20.59 24.05 1.74
C GLY A 148 20.49 22.56 1.38
N ASN A 149 19.53 21.84 1.94
CA ASN A 149 19.27 20.44 1.59
C ASN A 149 18.34 20.35 0.37
N ARG A 150 18.30 19.19 -0.28
CA ARG A 150 17.38 18.87 -1.39
C ARG A 150 16.26 17.96 -0.93
N LEU A 151 15.07 18.19 -1.48
CA LEU A 151 13.89 17.34 -1.30
C LEU A 151 13.52 16.72 -2.66
N GLU A 152 13.67 15.42 -2.79
CA GLU A 152 13.33 14.64 -3.97
C GLU A 152 12.10 13.76 -3.67
N MET A 153 10.99 14.08 -4.34
CA MET A 153 9.67 13.47 -4.11
C MET A 153 9.39 12.42 -5.18
N LEU A 154 9.11 11.19 -4.76
CA LEU A 154 8.41 10.19 -5.56
C LEU A 154 7.01 10.01 -4.98
N TYR A 155 6.03 9.68 -5.82
CA TYR A 155 4.72 9.25 -5.34
C TYR A 155 4.63 7.72 -5.28
N GLY A 156 3.74 7.20 -4.45
CA GLY A 156 3.39 5.79 -4.32
C GLY A 156 2.01 5.52 -4.90
N ASN A 157 1.17 4.78 -4.17
CA ASN A 157 -0.25 4.61 -4.50
C ASN A 157 -1.18 5.53 -3.69
N HIS A 158 -0.79 5.97 -2.49
CA HIS A 158 -1.62 6.87 -1.67
C HIS A 158 -1.51 8.36 -2.07
N ASP A 159 -0.48 8.72 -2.85
CA ASP A 159 -0.26 10.06 -3.38
C ASP A 159 0.06 10.14 -4.87
N VAL A 160 -0.51 9.22 -5.65
CA VAL A 160 -0.46 9.27 -7.12
C VAL A 160 -0.92 10.61 -7.69
N GLU A 161 -1.70 11.39 -6.93
CA GLU A 161 -2.14 12.75 -7.23
C GLU A 161 -0.99 13.73 -7.47
N PHE A 162 0.23 13.47 -6.97
CA PHE A 162 1.42 14.22 -7.37
C PHE A 162 1.79 14.01 -8.84
N PHE A 163 1.14 13.11 -9.58
CA PHE A 163 1.15 13.11 -11.05
C PHE A 163 0.73 14.48 -11.62
N TRP A 164 -0.23 15.17 -10.97
CA TRP A 164 -0.73 16.45 -11.44
C TRP A 164 0.29 17.57 -11.21
N PRO A 165 0.72 18.29 -12.27
CA PRO A 165 1.64 19.41 -12.11
C PRO A 165 1.10 20.53 -11.20
N SER A 166 -0.23 20.72 -11.15
CA SER A 166 -0.87 21.70 -10.25
C SER A 166 -0.74 21.32 -8.78
N VAL A 167 -0.78 20.02 -8.46
CA VAL A 167 -0.61 19.53 -7.08
C VAL A 167 0.86 19.67 -6.65
N GLN A 168 1.81 19.35 -7.54
CA GLN A 168 3.24 19.60 -7.30
C GLN A 168 3.51 21.10 -7.08
N GLY A 169 2.98 21.96 -7.96
CA GLY A 169 3.12 23.41 -7.86
C GLY A 169 2.59 23.95 -6.53
N ARG A 170 1.37 23.56 -6.14
CA ARG A 170 0.79 23.99 -4.86
C ARG A 170 1.59 23.49 -3.66
N PHE A 171 2.12 22.26 -3.70
CA PHE A 171 2.99 21.76 -2.63
C PHE A 171 4.22 22.65 -2.42
N VAL A 172 4.89 23.02 -3.51
CA VAL A 172 6.04 23.93 -3.46
C VAL A 172 5.64 25.30 -2.94
N GLU A 173 4.53 25.85 -3.42
CA GLU A 173 4.00 27.13 -2.93
C GLU A 173 3.71 27.09 -1.42
N LEU A 174 3.12 26.02 -0.90
CA LEU A 174 2.86 25.86 0.53
C LEU A 174 4.15 25.84 1.36
N LEU A 175 5.23 25.22 0.86
CA LEU A 175 6.54 25.26 1.51
C LEU A 175 7.15 26.67 1.45
N THR A 176 7.06 27.34 0.30
CA THR A 176 7.54 28.71 0.12
C THR A 176 6.78 29.69 1.03
N GLU A 177 5.45 29.61 1.08
CA GLU A 177 4.58 30.39 1.97
C GLU A 177 4.92 30.15 3.44
N SER A 178 5.18 28.89 3.81
CA SER A 178 5.55 28.52 5.18
C SER A 178 6.88 29.13 5.64
N TYR A 179 7.86 29.28 4.73
CA TYR A 179 9.17 29.87 5.04
C TYR A 179 9.18 31.39 4.92
N PHE A 180 8.74 31.91 3.78
CA PHE A 180 8.87 33.33 3.41
C PHE A 180 7.69 34.19 3.83
N GLY A 181 6.60 33.58 4.32
CA GLY A 181 5.43 34.31 4.86
C GLY A 181 5.70 34.97 6.22
N GLY A 182 6.82 34.62 6.89
CA GLY A 182 7.26 35.17 8.17
C GLY A 182 8.40 36.19 8.05
N GLU A 183 9.23 36.29 9.09
CA GLU A 183 10.41 37.15 9.11
C GLU A 183 11.48 36.58 8.14
N ARG A 184 11.95 37.40 7.20
CA ARG A 184 12.93 36.96 6.19
C ARG A 184 14.29 36.71 6.83
N VAL A 185 14.79 35.49 6.68
CA VAL A 185 16.18 35.14 7.01
C VAL A 185 17.08 35.56 5.86
N GLU A 186 18.06 36.42 6.11
CA GLU A 186 19.06 36.81 5.11
C GLU A 186 19.84 35.59 4.61
N GLY A 187 20.08 35.51 3.29
CA GLY A 187 20.93 34.48 2.69
C GLY A 187 20.21 33.31 2.01
N VAL A 188 18.87 33.24 2.06
CA VAL A 188 18.08 32.24 1.31
C VAL A 188 17.30 32.90 0.18
N ASN A 189 17.65 32.55 -1.07
CA ASN A 189 16.92 32.99 -2.26
C ASN A 189 15.74 32.03 -2.54
N GLU A 190 14.57 32.60 -2.81
CA GLU A 190 13.34 31.86 -3.15
C GLU A 190 13.51 30.99 -4.40
N GLU A 191 14.22 31.47 -5.43
CA GLU A 191 14.47 30.69 -6.64
C GLU A 191 15.33 29.45 -6.34
N ASP A 192 16.37 29.61 -5.53
CA ASP A 192 17.22 28.50 -5.11
C ASP A 192 16.48 27.52 -4.20
N PHE A 193 15.56 28.01 -3.36
CA PHE A 193 14.70 27.18 -2.52
C PHE A 193 13.78 26.30 -3.37
N VAL A 194 13.06 26.91 -4.33
CA VAL A 194 12.16 26.20 -5.23
C VAL A 194 12.93 25.16 -6.05
N ASN A 195 14.12 25.50 -6.56
CA ASN A 195 14.96 24.58 -7.33
C ASN A 195 15.52 23.40 -6.52
N ARG A 196 15.45 23.42 -5.19
CA ARG A 196 15.86 22.30 -4.32
C ARG A 196 14.75 21.27 -4.10
N VAL A 197 13.51 21.56 -4.52
CA VAL A 197 12.38 20.63 -4.45
C VAL A 197 12.13 20.06 -5.84
N THR A 198 12.25 18.74 -5.98
CA THR A 198 12.10 18.05 -7.28
C THR A 198 11.13 16.88 -7.16
N PHE A 199 10.31 16.69 -8.18
CA PHE A 199 9.39 15.55 -8.29
C PHE A 199 9.85 14.58 -9.39
N HIS A 200 9.80 13.28 -9.08
CA HIS A 200 10.09 12.19 -9.99
C HIS A 200 8.81 11.40 -10.25
N GLN A 201 8.53 11.11 -11.52
CA GLN A 201 7.26 10.50 -11.90
C GLN A 201 7.18 9.00 -11.62
N TRP A 202 8.31 8.31 -11.45
CA TRP A 202 8.30 6.88 -11.17
C TRP A 202 9.45 6.43 -10.28
N PHE A 203 10.69 6.73 -10.68
CA PHE A 203 11.88 6.28 -9.97
C PHE A 203 12.94 7.38 -9.96
N LEU A 204 13.89 7.25 -9.04
CA LEU A 204 15.12 8.01 -8.98
C LEU A 204 16.29 7.05 -9.21
N HIS A 205 17.14 7.35 -10.19
CA HIS A 205 18.30 6.53 -10.52
C HIS A 205 19.61 7.32 -10.35
N ILE A 206 20.50 6.78 -9.52
CA ILE A 206 21.89 7.21 -9.36
C ILE A 206 22.78 6.13 -9.98
N PRO A 207 23.37 6.38 -11.16
CA PRO A 207 24.08 5.37 -11.94
C PRO A 207 25.12 4.58 -11.12
N GLY A 208 25.08 3.25 -11.26
CA GLY A 208 25.98 2.32 -10.57
C GLY A 208 25.69 2.12 -9.07
N ARG A 209 24.83 2.94 -8.47
CA ARG A 209 24.66 3.01 -7.01
C ARG A 209 23.24 2.68 -6.57
N LEU A 210 22.26 3.52 -6.92
CA LEU A 210 20.90 3.45 -6.37
C LEU A 210 19.84 3.45 -7.48
N TYR A 211 18.86 2.56 -7.37
CA TYR A 211 17.57 2.65 -8.04
C TYR A 211 16.49 2.71 -6.97
N ILE A 212 15.74 3.80 -6.90
CA ILE A 212 14.74 4.05 -5.85
C ILE A 212 13.38 4.19 -6.52
N GLU A 213 12.43 3.34 -6.16
CA GLU A 213 11.02 3.48 -6.54
C GLU A 213 10.15 3.02 -5.38
N HIS A 214 8.88 3.43 -5.33
CA HIS A 214 8.03 3.10 -4.19
C HIS A 214 7.76 1.58 -4.07
N GLY A 215 7.49 0.90 -5.19
CA GLY A 215 7.32 -0.56 -5.27
C GLY A 215 5.89 -1.05 -5.56
N ASN A 216 4.89 -0.18 -5.51
CA ASN A 216 3.48 -0.54 -5.72
C ASN A 216 3.16 -1.16 -7.10
N GLN A 217 4.01 -0.95 -8.12
CA GLN A 217 3.83 -1.56 -9.44
C GLN A 217 3.91 -3.09 -9.42
N TYR A 218 4.53 -3.69 -8.41
CA TYR A 218 4.66 -5.15 -8.29
C TYR A 218 3.62 -5.78 -7.38
N ASP A 219 2.63 -5.00 -6.94
CA ASP A 219 1.49 -5.45 -6.17
C ASP A 219 0.20 -5.26 -6.96
N ASP A 220 -0.49 -6.35 -7.32
CA ASP A 220 -1.69 -6.33 -8.15
C ASP A 220 -2.87 -5.55 -7.54
N PHE A 221 -2.85 -5.30 -6.23
CA PHE A 221 -3.84 -4.46 -5.56
C PHE A 221 -3.64 -2.96 -5.78
N SER A 222 -2.39 -2.53 -5.98
CA SER A 222 -1.97 -1.11 -5.96
C SER A 222 -1.17 -0.69 -7.21
N SER A 223 -0.94 -1.62 -8.13
CA SER A 223 -0.29 -1.36 -9.41
C SER A 223 -1.16 -0.50 -10.32
N PHE A 224 -0.51 0.24 -11.21
CA PHE A 224 -1.20 1.02 -12.24
C PHE A 224 -0.88 0.41 -13.60
N ASP A 225 -1.86 0.38 -14.50
CA ASP A 225 -1.60 -0.12 -15.84
C ASP A 225 -0.53 0.69 -16.58
N ARG A 226 -0.57 2.01 -16.43
CA ARG A 226 0.35 2.96 -17.07
C ARG A 226 0.90 3.88 -16.01
N ARG A 227 2.02 3.50 -15.37
CA ARG A 227 2.59 4.26 -14.25
C ARG A 227 2.81 5.75 -14.56
N LEU A 228 3.43 6.06 -15.70
CA LEU A 228 3.70 7.46 -16.09
C LEU A 228 2.47 8.20 -16.66
N ARG A 229 1.34 7.51 -16.87
CA ARG A 229 0.06 8.09 -17.31
C ARG A 229 -1.10 7.36 -16.62
N PRO A 230 -1.27 7.52 -15.29
CA PRO A 230 -2.19 6.72 -14.50
C PRO A 230 -3.63 7.21 -14.62
N LEU A 231 -4.10 7.58 -15.82
CA LEU A 231 -5.41 8.20 -16.05
C LEU A 231 -6.49 7.18 -16.36
N MET A 232 -7.74 7.52 -16.02
CA MET A 232 -8.90 6.78 -16.49
C MET A 232 -9.09 6.99 -18.00
N VAL A 233 -9.41 5.90 -18.71
CA VAL A 233 -9.60 5.92 -20.17
C VAL A 233 -10.79 6.78 -20.59
N GLU A 234 -11.91 6.70 -19.87
CA GLU A 234 -13.12 7.48 -20.20
C GLU A 234 -13.08 8.93 -19.71
N ARG A 235 -12.25 9.20 -18.69
CA ARG A 235 -12.23 10.48 -17.96
C ARG A 235 -10.79 10.85 -17.62
N GLU A 236 -10.06 11.38 -18.59
CA GLU A 236 -8.65 11.77 -18.43
C GLU A 236 -8.44 12.90 -17.39
N SER A 237 -9.51 13.52 -16.89
CA SER A 237 -9.46 14.44 -15.74
C SER A 237 -9.31 13.74 -14.39
N GLN A 238 -9.36 12.41 -14.36
CA GLN A 238 -9.29 11.58 -13.16
C GLN A 238 -8.20 10.51 -13.30
N ILE A 239 -7.59 10.15 -12.17
CA ILE A 239 -6.59 9.09 -12.07
C ILE A 239 -7.33 7.75 -11.91
N ALA A 240 -6.83 6.69 -12.55
CA ALA A 240 -7.32 5.34 -12.37
C ALA A 240 -7.27 4.92 -10.88
N MET A 241 -8.20 4.05 -10.46
CA MET A 241 -8.30 3.59 -9.09
C MET A 241 -8.05 2.09 -9.03
N PRO A 242 -6.81 1.66 -8.76
CA PRO A 242 -6.52 0.28 -8.40
C PRO A 242 -7.44 -0.20 -7.27
N LEU A 243 -7.60 -1.52 -7.15
CA LEU A 243 -8.51 -2.11 -6.17
C LEU A 243 -8.30 -1.58 -4.74
N SER A 244 -7.05 -1.35 -4.32
CA SER A 244 -6.75 -0.78 -2.99
C SER A 244 -7.39 0.60 -2.79
N HIS A 245 -7.43 1.45 -3.83
CA HIS A 245 -8.06 2.78 -3.77
C HIS A 245 -9.57 2.65 -3.57
N LEU A 246 -10.21 1.72 -4.30
CA LEU A 246 -11.65 1.44 -4.16
C LEU A 246 -11.99 0.93 -2.76
N ILE A 247 -11.17 0.03 -2.21
CA ILE A 247 -11.32 -0.49 -0.84
C ILE A 247 -11.21 0.66 0.17
N ILE A 248 -10.21 1.54 0.03
CA ILE A 248 -10.02 2.65 0.96
C ILE A 248 -11.21 3.61 0.91
N ARG A 249 -11.56 4.08 -0.30
CA ARG A 249 -12.64 5.05 -0.53
C ARG A 249 -14.01 4.55 -0.07
N TYR A 250 -14.39 3.34 -0.46
CA TYR A 250 -15.75 2.84 -0.28
C TYR A 250 -15.95 1.99 0.99
N PHE A 251 -14.88 1.51 1.62
CA PHE A 251 -14.98 0.67 2.81
C PHE A 251 -14.22 1.24 4.00
N VAL A 252 -12.88 1.42 3.91
CA VAL A 252 -12.04 1.83 5.05
C VAL A 252 -12.46 3.21 5.57
N ASN A 253 -12.67 4.18 4.69
CA ASN A 253 -13.07 5.53 5.07
C ASN A 253 -14.47 5.59 5.69
N GLN A 254 -15.32 4.59 5.43
CA GLN A 254 -16.70 4.53 5.93
C GLN A 254 -16.83 3.81 7.27
N TYR A 255 -15.77 3.13 7.69
CA TYR A 255 -15.78 2.25 8.85
C TYR A 255 -14.61 2.52 9.80
N THR A 256 -14.93 3.14 10.94
CA THR A 256 -13.91 3.64 11.88
C THR A 256 -13.21 2.56 12.72
N GLY A 257 -13.67 1.31 12.70
CA GLY A 257 -13.06 0.19 13.45
C GLY A 257 -12.20 -0.72 12.58
N PHE A 258 -11.84 -0.27 11.37
CA PHE A 258 -11.06 -1.02 10.39
C PHE A 258 -9.92 -0.13 9.90
N GLN A 259 -8.72 -0.45 10.34
CA GLN A 259 -7.48 0.11 9.80
C GLN A 259 -6.87 -0.95 8.88
N SER A 260 -6.50 -0.56 7.66
CA SER A 260 -6.03 -1.47 6.61
C SER A 260 -4.72 -2.16 7.00
N HIS A 261 -3.79 -1.41 7.60
CA HIS A 261 -2.41 -1.84 7.83
C HIS A 261 -2.23 -2.77 9.05
N ASP A 262 -3.25 -2.88 9.91
CA ASP A 262 -3.17 -3.68 11.15
C ASP A 262 -3.57 -5.15 10.97
N LYS A 263 -3.98 -5.55 9.77
CA LYS A 263 -4.67 -6.83 9.54
C LYS A 263 -3.99 -7.78 8.57
N ASP A 264 -2.79 -7.43 8.11
CA ASP A 264 -2.01 -8.23 7.17
C ASP A 264 -1.72 -9.65 7.68
N ASN A 265 -1.77 -9.85 9.01
CA ASN A 265 -1.52 -11.13 9.68
C ASN A 265 -2.73 -11.77 10.36
N TRP A 266 -3.96 -11.30 10.11
CA TRP A 266 -5.15 -11.83 10.78
C TRP A 266 -5.53 -13.23 10.25
N THR A 267 -5.86 -14.13 11.18
CA THR A 267 -6.47 -15.42 10.83
C THR A 267 -7.98 -15.30 10.66
N LEU A 268 -8.61 -16.31 10.05
CA LEU A 268 -10.08 -16.36 9.92
C LEU A 268 -10.79 -16.26 11.28
N LEU A 269 -10.22 -16.85 12.33
CA LEU A 269 -10.78 -16.78 13.67
C LEU A 269 -10.71 -15.36 14.26
N ASP A 270 -9.64 -14.61 13.97
CA ASP A 270 -9.52 -13.22 14.40
C ASP A 270 -10.60 -12.35 13.75
N TYR A 271 -10.91 -12.58 12.46
CA TYR A 271 -12.02 -11.90 11.79
C TYR A 271 -13.38 -12.25 12.40
N VAL A 272 -13.63 -13.53 12.72
CA VAL A 272 -14.89 -13.97 13.34
C VAL A 272 -15.06 -13.37 14.73
N HIS A 273 -14.00 -13.40 15.56
CA HIS A 273 -14.02 -12.79 16.88
C HIS A 273 -14.25 -11.28 16.79
N TRP A 274 -13.52 -10.59 15.92
CA TRP A 274 -13.71 -9.17 15.68
C TRP A 274 -15.14 -8.84 15.26
N LEU A 275 -15.73 -9.58 14.31
CA LEU A 275 -17.12 -9.38 13.85
C LEU A 275 -18.12 -9.57 14.99
N ARG A 276 -17.96 -10.62 15.81
CA ARG A 276 -18.79 -10.85 16.99
C ARG A 276 -18.70 -9.67 17.96
N ASP A 277 -17.50 -9.16 18.18
CA ASP A 277 -17.23 -8.09 19.13
C ASP A 277 -17.75 -6.71 18.65
N GLN A 278 -18.09 -6.57 17.35
CA GLN A 278 -18.70 -5.34 16.83
C GLN A 278 -20.18 -5.16 17.19
N GLY A 279 -20.90 -6.25 17.50
CA GLY A 279 -22.36 -6.25 17.69
C GLY A 279 -23.17 -6.21 16.39
N ALA A 280 -24.42 -6.69 16.45
CA ALA A 280 -25.25 -6.97 15.28
C ALA A 280 -25.46 -5.78 14.32
N ARG A 281 -25.66 -4.56 14.86
CA ARG A 281 -25.84 -3.34 14.06
C ARG A 281 -24.60 -3.02 13.21
N ASN A 282 -23.41 -3.15 13.80
CA ASN A 282 -22.17 -2.89 13.09
C ASN A 282 -21.84 -4.00 12.10
N VAL A 283 -22.17 -5.26 12.42
CA VAL A 283 -22.08 -6.36 11.44
C VAL A 283 -22.97 -6.09 10.23
N ALA A 284 -24.23 -5.68 10.44
CA ALA A 284 -25.12 -5.31 9.33
C ALA A 284 -24.54 -4.15 8.49
N LYS A 285 -23.93 -3.15 9.14
CA LYS A 285 -23.21 -2.06 8.45
C LYS A 285 -22.03 -2.59 7.63
N VAL A 286 -21.20 -3.48 8.17
CA VAL A 286 -20.07 -4.09 7.47
C VAL A 286 -20.54 -4.87 6.24
N VAL A 287 -21.58 -5.69 6.38
CA VAL A 287 -22.18 -6.46 5.27
C VAL A 287 -22.69 -5.52 4.18
N PHE A 288 -23.40 -4.45 4.56
CA PHE A 288 -23.88 -3.45 3.61
C PHE A 288 -22.73 -2.74 2.89
N LEU A 289 -21.71 -2.29 3.62
CA LEU A 289 -20.53 -1.64 3.03
C LEU A 289 -19.76 -2.58 2.10
N TYR A 290 -19.61 -3.85 2.47
CA TYR A 290 -18.95 -4.85 1.63
C TYR A 290 -19.74 -5.12 0.35
N GLY A 291 -21.07 -5.28 0.43
CA GLY A 291 -21.92 -5.42 -0.77
C GLY A 291 -21.88 -4.18 -1.67
N SER A 292 -21.86 -2.99 -1.07
CA SER A 292 -21.72 -1.70 -1.75
C SER A 292 -20.36 -1.54 -2.44
N LEU A 293 -19.27 -1.98 -1.79
CA LEU A 293 -17.93 -2.05 -2.36
C LEU A 293 -17.90 -3.03 -3.53
N PHE A 294 -18.42 -4.24 -3.35
CA PHE A 294 -18.47 -5.27 -4.39
C PHE A 294 -19.15 -4.75 -5.66
N SER A 295 -20.34 -4.15 -5.54
CA SER A 295 -21.04 -3.61 -6.70
C SER A 295 -20.23 -2.54 -7.44
N ARG A 296 -19.46 -1.73 -6.72
CA ARG A 296 -18.61 -0.69 -7.32
C ARG A 296 -17.37 -1.26 -7.99
N VAL A 297 -16.69 -2.19 -7.32
CA VAL A 297 -15.54 -2.91 -7.90
C VAL A 297 -15.98 -3.65 -9.16
N TRP A 298 -17.14 -4.30 -9.14
CA TRP A 298 -17.68 -5.00 -10.30
C TRP A 298 -18.00 -4.06 -11.46
N ASN A 299 -18.72 -2.96 -11.19
CA ASN A 299 -19.03 -1.97 -12.21
C ASN A 299 -17.75 -1.34 -12.77
N TYR A 300 -16.82 -0.94 -11.91
CA TYR A 300 -15.52 -0.38 -12.31
C TYR A 300 -14.72 -1.36 -13.17
N THR A 301 -14.60 -2.63 -12.75
CA THR A 301 -13.92 -3.69 -13.53
C THR A 301 -14.59 -3.85 -14.90
N ARG A 302 -15.93 -3.90 -14.94
CA ARG A 302 -16.67 -4.05 -16.19
C ARG A 302 -16.42 -2.85 -17.11
N ASP A 303 -16.45 -1.63 -16.58
CA ASP A 303 -16.22 -0.42 -17.36
C ASP A 303 -14.76 -0.40 -17.87
N VAL A 304 -13.78 -0.75 -17.05
CA VAL A 304 -12.36 -0.91 -17.47
C VAL A 304 -12.20 -1.97 -18.57
N GLN A 305 -12.92 -3.09 -18.51
CA GLN A 305 -12.87 -4.16 -19.51
C GLN A 305 -13.58 -3.81 -20.82
N GLN A 306 -14.68 -3.06 -20.75
CA GLN A 306 -15.46 -2.67 -21.92
C GLN A 306 -14.78 -1.57 -22.72
N ASN A 307 -14.03 -0.71 -22.04
CA ASN A 307 -13.29 0.36 -22.69
C ASN A 307 -11.92 -0.16 -23.12
N ALA A 308 -11.73 -0.27 -24.43
CA ALA A 308 -10.44 -0.61 -25.00
C ALA A 308 -9.35 0.36 -24.49
N PRO A 309 -8.09 -0.09 -24.32
CA PRO A 309 -6.99 0.78 -23.97
C PRO A 309 -6.94 1.96 -24.94
N SER A 310 -6.99 3.19 -24.44
CA SER A 310 -6.76 4.35 -25.28
C SER A 310 -5.34 4.25 -25.82
N GLN A 311 -5.21 3.97 -27.12
CA GLN A 311 -3.91 3.89 -27.79
C GLN A 311 -3.12 5.18 -27.53
N ALA A 312 -3.79 6.33 -27.48
CA ALA A 312 -3.16 7.61 -27.17
C ALA A 312 -2.53 7.65 -25.76
N LEU A 313 -3.19 7.10 -24.73
CA LEU A 313 -2.63 7.04 -23.38
C LEU A 313 -1.44 6.08 -23.30
N THR A 314 -1.50 4.96 -24.03
CA THR A 314 -0.39 4.01 -24.13
C THR A 314 0.81 4.63 -24.85
N ASP A 315 0.58 5.28 -25.99
CA ASP A 315 1.62 5.95 -26.76
C ASP A 315 2.28 7.08 -25.95
N GLU A 316 1.49 7.83 -25.17
CA GLU A 316 2.03 8.87 -24.28
C GLU A 316 2.84 8.27 -23.12
N HIS A 317 2.37 7.17 -22.52
CA HIS A 317 3.13 6.44 -21.50
C HIS A 317 4.47 5.95 -22.05
N ASP A 318 4.48 5.32 -23.22
CA ASP A 318 5.69 4.79 -23.86
C ASP A 318 6.66 5.91 -24.23
N ARG A 319 6.15 7.04 -24.71
CA ARG A 319 6.96 8.24 -24.96
C ARG A 319 7.59 8.79 -23.68
N LEU A 320 6.85 8.82 -22.57
CA LEU A 320 7.39 9.28 -21.28
C LEU A 320 8.44 8.29 -20.74
N LEU A 321 8.26 6.99 -20.96
CA LEU A 321 9.29 5.99 -20.65
C LEU A 321 10.60 6.27 -21.39
N GLU A 322 10.53 6.61 -22.67
CA GLU A 322 11.72 6.97 -23.46
C GLU A 322 12.40 8.24 -22.92
N VAL A 323 11.61 9.24 -22.50
CA VAL A 323 12.13 10.47 -21.88
C VAL A 323 12.88 10.16 -20.58
N GLU A 324 12.30 9.35 -19.70
CA GLU A 324 12.92 8.92 -18.44
C GLU A 324 14.19 8.10 -18.67
N ALA A 325 14.16 7.17 -19.64
CA ALA A 325 15.32 6.38 -20.04
C ALA A 325 16.49 7.27 -20.48
N VAL A 326 16.23 8.27 -21.32
CA VAL A 326 17.25 9.23 -21.76
C VAL A 326 17.74 10.09 -20.58
N HIS A 327 16.83 10.59 -19.75
CA HIS A 327 17.18 11.42 -18.58
C HIS A 327 18.12 10.69 -17.62
N TYR A 328 17.81 9.44 -17.29
CA TYR A 328 18.58 8.62 -16.36
C TYR A 328 19.70 7.81 -17.01
N LYS A 329 19.90 7.95 -18.32
CA LYS A 329 20.90 7.20 -19.10
C LYS A 329 20.74 5.67 -18.97
N ILE A 330 19.50 5.21 -18.87
CA ILE A 330 19.14 3.79 -18.85
C ILE A 330 18.79 3.37 -20.29
N PRO A 331 19.22 2.21 -20.79
CA PRO A 331 18.77 1.71 -22.09
C PRO A 331 17.24 1.64 -22.15
N VAL A 332 16.63 2.23 -23.19
CA VAL A 332 15.16 2.27 -23.35
C VAL A 332 14.53 0.88 -23.21
N LYS A 333 15.12 -0.14 -23.83
CA LYS A 333 14.66 -1.53 -23.73
C LYS A 333 14.66 -2.07 -22.30
N ALA A 334 15.71 -1.77 -21.52
CA ALA A 334 15.80 -2.20 -20.13
C ALA A 334 14.68 -1.57 -19.30
N LEU A 335 14.43 -0.26 -19.47
CA LEU A 335 13.35 0.41 -18.75
C LEU A 335 11.96 -0.05 -19.18
N GLN A 336 11.75 -0.34 -20.47
CA GLN A 336 10.52 -0.97 -20.97
C GLN A 336 10.30 -2.35 -20.35
N GLU A 337 11.36 -3.16 -20.18
CA GLU A 337 11.27 -4.47 -19.52
C GLU A 337 10.97 -4.35 -18.02
N VAL A 338 11.53 -3.35 -17.34
CA VAL A 338 11.13 -3.03 -15.96
C VAL A 338 9.66 -2.63 -15.90
N SER A 339 9.19 -1.75 -16.79
CA SER A 339 7.77 -1.34 -16.84
C SER A 339 6.82 -2.52 -17.13
N ARG A 340 7.24 -3.48 -17.96
CA ARG A 340 6.49 -4.71 -18.24
C ARG A 340 6.50 -5.71 -17.09
N SER A 341 7.43 -5.60 -16.16
CA SER A 341 7.51 -6.49 -14.97
C SER A 341 6.50 -6.16 -13.88
N ARG A 342 5.76 -5.04 -14.04
CA ARG A 342 4.63 -4.70 -13.19
C ARG A 342 3.60 -5.84 -13.15
N ARG A 343 2.87 -5.93 -12.05
CA ARG A 343 1.66 -6.75 -11.99
C ARG A 343 0.53 -6.01 -12.70
N LEU A 344 -0.34 -6.77 -13.36
CA LEU A 344 -1.57 -6.19 -13.90
C LEU A 344 -2.53 -5.89 -12.74
N PRO A 345 -3.15 -4.70 -12.71
CA PRO A 345 -4.16 -4.36 -11.72
C PRO A 345 -5.32 -5.37 -11.73
N ILE A 346 -5.86 -5.70 -10.55
CA ILE A 346 -6.92 -6.70 -10.42
C ILE A 346 -8.15 -6.39 -11.28
N GLU A 347 -8.52 -5.13 -11.41
CA GLU A 347 -9.65 -4.67 -12.22
C GLU A 347 -9.48 -4.91 -13.74
N GLN A 348 -8.32 -5.38 -14.20
CA GLN A 348 -8.12 -5.84 -15.58
C GLN A 348 -8.53 -7.30 -15.81
N SER A 349 -9.02 -8.00 -14.79
CA SER A 349 -9.49 -9.38 -14.95
C SER A 349 -10.76 -9.63 -14.14
N LEU A 350 -11.86 -9.95 -14.83
CA LEU A 350 -13.11 -10.35 -14.18
C LEU A 350 -12.90 -11.58 -13.28
N TRP A 351 -12.06 -12.53 -13.69
CA TRP A 351 -11.75 -13.72 -12.90
C TRP A 351 -10.98 -13.38 -11.63
N ARG A 352 -10.03 -12.45 -11.71
CA ARG A 352 -9.30 -11.96 -10.54
C ARG A 352 -10.21 -11.18 -9.59
N THR A 353 -11.13 -10.37 -10.12
CA THR A 353 -12.17 -9.70 -9.34
C THR A 353 -13.10 -10.69 -8.64
N ILE A 354 -13.50 -11.78 -9.29
CA ILE A 354 -14.28 -12.87 -8.66
C ILE A 354 -13.47 -13.51 -7.51
N GLN A 355 -12.19 -13.79 -7.76
CA GLN A 355 -11.30 -14.42 -6.79
C GLN A 355 -11.11 -13.55 -5.54
N VAL A 356 -10.86 -12.24 -5.70
CA VAL A 356 -10.58 -11.33 -4.57
C VAL A 356 -11.84 -11.02 -3.76
N THR A 357 -13.00 -10.97 -4.41
CA THR A 357 -14.28 -10.72 -3.73
C THR A 357 -14.89 -11.98 -3.12
N ALA A 358 -14.28 -13.14 -3.37
CA ALA A 358 -14.77 -14.47 -3.02
C ALA A 358 -16.20 -14.74 -3.51
N LEU A 359 -16.59 -14.13 -4.64
CA LEU A 359 -17.94 -14.28 -5.19
C LEU A 359 -18.23 -15.73 -5.57
N ASP A 360 -17.25 -16.44 -6.11
CA ASP A 360 -17.33 -17.87 -6.41
C ASP A 360 -17.66 -18.68 -5.14
N LYS A 361 -17.04 -18.34 -4.00
CA LYS A 361 -17.28 -18.99 -2.71
C LYS A 361 -18.65 -18.67 -2.13
N TYR A 362 -19.09 -17.43 -2.27
CA TYR A 362 -20.41 -17.02 -1.83
C TYR A 362 -21.52 -17.73 -2.62
N LEU A 363 -21.41 -17.76 -3.96
CA LEU A 363 -22.38 -18.45 -4.81
C LEU A 363 -22.40 -19.96 -4.55
N LEU A 364 -21.22 -20.57 -4.36
CA LEU A 364 -21.12 -21.97 -3.97
C LEU A 364 -21.79 -22.24 -2.62
N GLY A 365 -21.51 -21.40 -1.62
CA GLY A 365 -22.11 -21.49 -0.29
C GLY A 365 -23.64 -21.35 -0.32
N LEU A 366 -24.18 -20.42 -1.11
CA LEU A 366 -25.62 -20.26 -1.31
C LEU A 366 -26.25 -21.48 -1.98
N ALA A 367 -25.63 -22.02 -3.02
CA ALA A 367 -26.13 -23.21 -3.72
C ALA A 367 -26.20 -24.42 -2.77
N ILE A 368 -25.11 -24.67 -2.02
CA ILE A 368 -25.05 -25.76 -1.03
C ILE A 368 -26.06 -25.53 0.08
N GLY A 369 -26.11 -24.32 0.66
CA GLY A 369 -27.05 -23.97 1.71
C GLY A 369 -28.50 -24.18 1.28
N SER A 370 -28.83 -23.84 0.03
CA SER A 370 -30.16 -24.07 -0.55
C SER A 370 -30.49 -25.55 -0.67
N VAL A 371 -29.54 -26.38 -1.10
CA VAL A 371 -29.71 -27.85 -1.18
C VAL A 371 -29.89 -28.45 0.21
N VAL A 372 -29.09 -28.03 1.21
CA VAL A 372 -29.22 -28.49 2.60
C VAL A 372 -30.59 -28.11 3.17
N LEU A 373 -31.02 -26.85 3.00
CA LEU A 373 -32.34 -26.39 3.45
C LEU A 373 -33.47 -27.16 2.76
N TRP A 374 -33.34 -27.45 1.47
CA TRP A 374 -34.30 -28.25 0.73
C TRP A 374 -34.41 -29.67 1.28
N ILE A 375 -33.29 -30.34 1.55
CA ILE A 375 -33.26 -31.68 2.16
C ILE A 375 -33.89 -31.68 3.54
N LEU A 376 -33.61 -30.65 4.36
CA LEU A 376 -34.21 -30.52 5.69
C LEU A 376 -35.72 -30.29 5.59
N ALA A 377 -36.18 -29.39 4.71
CA ALA A 377 -37.59 -29.08 4.52
C ALA A 377 -38.38 -30.29 3.99
N VAL A 378 -37.87 -30.96 2.95
CA VAL A 378 -38.46 -32.20 2.40
C VAL A 378 -38.45 -33.31 3.44
N GLY A 379 -37.37 -33.44 4.22
CA GLY A 379 -37.25 -34.41 5.30
C GLY A 379 -38.31 -34.21 6.39
N VAL A 380 -38.49 -32.98 6.87
CA VAL A 380 -39.54 -32.64 7.85
C VAL A 380 -40.93 -32.93 7.27
N PHE A 381 -41.18 -32.53 6.02
CA PHE A 381 -42.45 -32.80 5.35
C PHE A 381 -42.72 -34.31 5.22
N ALA A 382 -41.70 -35.10 4.86
CA ALA A 382 -41.79 -36.54 4.74
C ALA A 382 -42.01 -37.24 6.09
N ASP A 383 -41.36 -36.78 7.17
CA ASP A 383 -41.60 -37.30 8.53
C ASP A 383 -43.04 -37.05 8.98
N VAL A 384 -43.56 -35.83 8.73
CA VAL A 384 -44.95 -35.46 9.03
C VAL A 384 -45.93 -36.34 8.25
N LEU A 385 -45.70 -36.52 6.94
CA LEU A 385 -46.58 -37.32 6.08
C LEU A 385 -46.56 -38.82 6.43
N SER A 386 -45.40 -39.34 6.87
CA SER A 386 -45.21 -40.74 7.22
C SER A 386 -45.54 -41.07 8.68
N GLY A 387 -45.97 -40.09 9.48
CA GLY A 387 -46.22 -40.27 10.91
C GLY A 387 -44.98 -40.72 11.68
N PHE A 388 -43.79 -40.27 11.26
CA PHE A 388 -42.49 -40.67 11.80
C PHE A 388 -42.13 -42.16 11.61
N GLY A 389 -42.68 -42.83 10.61
CA GLY A 389 -42.29 -44.19 10.21
C GLY A 389 -40.92 -44.27 9.51
N SER A 390 -40.32 -45.46 9.44
CA SER A 390 -39.03 -45.68 8.77
C SER A 390 -39.15 -45.73 7.24
N GLY A 391 -38.89 -44.60 6.57
CA GLY A 391 -38.85 -44.49 5.10
C GLY A 391 -37.49 -44.07 4.53
N LEU A 392 -37.43 -43.89 3.21
CA LEU A 392 -36.25 -43.40 2.45
C LEU A 392 -35.70 -42.06 2.94
N PHE A 393 -36.49 -41.29 3.70
CA PHE A 393 -36.09 -40.03 4.32
C PHE A 393 -35.89 -40.13 5.84
N SER A 394 -35.73 -41.32 6.41
CA SER A 394 -35.46 -41.47 7.85
C SER A 394 -34.24 -40.66 8.30
N SER A 395 -34.16 -40.36 9.60
CA SER A 395 -33.12 -39.51 10.17
C SER A 395 -31.70 -39.99 9.87
N GLY A 396 -31.49 -41.31 9.77
CA GLY A 396 -30.20 -41.90 9.40
C GLY A 396 -29.79 -41.64 7.94
N VAL A 397 -30.73 -41.76 6.99
CA VAL A 397 -30.45 -41.48 5.57
C VAL A 397 -30.19 -39.98 5.37
N ARG A 398 -30.94 -39.11 6.06
CA ARG A 398 -30.68 -37.66 6.03
C ARG A 398 -29.28 -37.31 6.53
N LEU A 399 -28.83 -37.93 7.62
CA LEU A 399 -27.47 -37.72 8.12
C LEU A 399 -26.42 -38.13 7.07
N LEU A 400 -26.60 -39.28 6.40
CA LEU A 400 -25.71 -39.71 5.31
C LEU A 400 -25.71 -38.75 4.12
N MET A 401 -26.88 -38.24 3.72
CA MET A 401 -26.97 -37.23 2.66
C MET A 401 -26.25 -35.93 3.05
N LEU A 402 -26.41 -35.46 4.27
CA LEU A 402 -25.73 -34.26 4.77
C LEU A 402 -24.21 -34.46 4.84
N LEU A 403 -23.74 -35.63 5.25
CA LEU A 403 -22.31 -35.97 5.24
C LEU A 403 -21.75 -36.03 3.81
N ALA A 404 -22.48 -36.64 2.88
CA ALA A 404 -22.10 -36.69 1.46
C ALA A 404 -22.04 -35.27 0.85
N ILE A 405 -22.99 -34.39 1.19
CA ILE A 405 -22.97 -32.99 0.78
C ILE A 405 -21.80 -32.25 1.41
N GLY A 406 -21.49 -32.49 2.69
CA GLY A 406 -20.31 -31.93 3.34
C GLY A 406 -19.03 -32.30 2.61
N PHE A 407 -18.88 -33.58 2.23
CA PHE A 407 -17.75 -34.04 1.43
C PHE A 407 -17.72 -33.41 0.03
N LEU A 408 -18.84 -33.43 -0.70
CA LEU A 408 -18.95 -32.80 -2.02
C LEU A 408 -18.67 -31.29 -1.97
N THR A 409 -19.03 -30.62 -0.87
CA THR A 409 -18.74 -29.20 -0.63
C THR A 409 -17.25 -28.96 -0.57
N ILE A 410 -16.49 -29.81 0.11
CA ILE A 410 -15.03 -29.71 0.19
C ILE A 410 -14.42 -29.87 -1.22
N PHE A 411 -14.86 -30.86 -1.98
CA PHE A 411 -14.40 -31.06 -3.36
C PHE A 411 -14.76 -29.89 -4.26
N ALA A 412 -16.00 -29.39 -4.20
CA ALA A 412 -16.45 -28.23 -4.95
C ALA A 412 -15.68 -26.96 -4.55
N TRP A 413 -15.35 -26.79 -3.27
CA TRP A 413 -14.55 -25.67 -2.76
C TRP A 413 -13.14 -25.66 -3.38
N PHE A 414 -12.45 -26.80 -3.36
CA PHE A 414 -11.12 -26.92 -3.97
C PHE A 414 -11.18 -26.85 -5.50
N GLY A 415 -12.18 -27.49 -6.12
CA GLY A 415 -12.39 -27.48 -7.57
C GLY A 415 -12.67 -26.07 -8.10
N THR A 416 -13.56 -25.32 -7.47
CA THR A 416 -13.83 -23.91 -7.83
C THR A 416 -12.60 -23.03 -7.62
N THR A 417 -11.83 -23.23 -6.54
CA THR A 417 -10.57 -22.49 -6.31
C THR A 417 -9.58 -22.75 -7.43
N ALA A 418 -9.38 -24.02 -7.81
CA ALA A 418 -8.47 -24.39 -8.89
C ALA A 418 -8.94 -23.84 -10.24
N LEU A 419 -10.24 -23.91 -10.52
CA LEU A 419 -10.84 -23.39 -11.74
C LEU A 419 -10.64 -21.87 -11.86
N VAL A 420 -11.02 -21.09 -10.84
CA VAL A 420 -10.84 -19.63 -10.85
C VAL A 420 -9.37 -19.26 -10.95
N ALA A 421 -8.49 -19.95 -10.23
CA ALA A 421 -7.05 -19.73 -10.30
C ALA A 421 -6.48 -20.00 -11.71
N SER A 422 -7.02 -20.98 -12.44
CA SER A 422 -6.57 -21.28 -13.81
C SER A 422 -6.86 -20.15 -14.80
N PHE A 423 -7.92 -19.38 -14.57
CA PHE A 423 -8.27 -18.21 -15.37
C PHE A 423 -7.70 -16.88 -14.82
N SER A 424 -7.10 -16.91 -13.62
CA SER A 424 -6.57 -15.73 -12.92
C SER A 424 -5.04 -15.71 -12.85
N GLU A 425 -4.37 -16.44 -13.76
CA GLU A 425 -2.90 -16.62 -13.80
C GLU A 425 -2.30 -17.14 -12.47
N GLY A 426 -3.10 -17.90 -11.72
CA GLY A 426 -2.70 -18.51 -10.46
C GLY A 426 -3.56 -18.11 -9.26
N ARG A 427 -3.09 -18.48 -8.07
CA ARG A 427 -3.75 -18.14 -6.82
C ARG A 427 -3.48 -16.69 -6.44
N LEU A 428 -4.48 -16.05 -5.85
CA LEU A 428 -4.29 -14.74 -5.23
C LEU A 428 -3.24 -14.83 -4.14
N SER A 429 -2.27 -13.92 -4.18
CA SER A 429 -1.23 -13.78 -3.16
C SER A 429 -1.30 -12.38 -2.59
N THR A 430 -1.64 -12.27 -1.31
CA THR A 430 -1.70 -11.00 -0.59
C THR A 430 -0.34 -10.56 -0.06
N SER A 431 0.66 -11.46 -0.01
CA SER A 431 2.00 -11.11 0.46
C SER A 431 2.72 -10.22 -0.55
N VAL A 432 3.13 -9.03 -0.11
CA VAL A 432 3.81 -8.02 -0.93
C VAL A 432 5.32 -8.25 -1.01
N SER A 433 5.99 -8.46 0.13
CA SER A 433 7.46 -8.57 0.20
C SER A 433 8.11 -9.54 -0.80
N PRO A 434 7.61 -10.77 -1.02
CA PRO A 434 8.21 -11.67 -2.01
C PRO A 434 8.09 -11.15 -3.45
N LYS A 435 7.03 -10.41 -3.78
CA LYS A 435 6.84 -9.80 -5.10
C LYS A 435 7.86 -8.67 -5.32
N LEU A 436 8.10 -7.85 -4.30
CA LEU A 436 9.08 -6.77 -4.35
C LEU A 436 10.52 -7.30 -4.48
N LEU A 437 10.87 -8.34 -3.72
CA LEU A 437 12.18 -8.99 -3.83
C LEU A 437 12.41 -9.55 -5.24
N GLN A 438 11.40 -10.22 -5.82
CA GLN A 438 11.46 -10.71 -7.20
C GLN A 438 11.64 -9.58 -8.22
N ALA A 439 10.94 -8.46 -8.02
CA ALA A 439 11.08 -7.28 -8.87
C ALA A 439 12.48 -6.67 -8.78
N ALA A 440 13.03 -6.54 -7.57
CA ALA A 440 14.39 -6.07 -7.36
C ALA A 440 15.43 -6.97 -8.03
N GLU A 441 15.26 -8.30 -7.97
CA GLU A 441 16.12 -9.23 -8.72
C GLU A 441 16.06 -8.98 -10.22
N GLN A 442 14.87 -8.70 -10.77
CA GLN A 442 14.69 -8.39 -12.19
C GLN A 442 15.32 -7.05 -12.57
N ILE A 443 15.10 -5.99 -11.78
CA ILE A 443 15.72 -4.68 -11.99
C ILE A 443 17.24 -4.81 -12.02
N HIS A 444 17.84 -5.54 -11.08
CA HIS A 444 19.28 -5.81 -11.08
C HIS A 444 19.77 -6.57 -12.33
N ARG A 445 18.92 -7.30 -13.07
CA ARG A 445 19.32 -7.92 -14.37
C ARG A 445 19.40 -6.89 -15.49
N LEU A 446 18.63 -5.81 -15.38
CA LEU A 446 18.36 -4.86 -16.47
C LEU A 446 19.11 -3.54 -16.29
N ILE A 447 19.33 -3.13 -15.04
CA ILE A 447 19.91 -1.85 -14.66
C ILE A 447 21.06 -2.12 -13.69
N ASP A 448 22.25 -1.59 -14.02
CA ASP A 448 23.44 -1.76 -13.20
C ASP A 448 23.45 -0.77 -12.02
N VAL A 449 22.97 -1.22 -10.86
CA VAL A 449 22.95 -0.47 -9.60
C VAL A 449 23.34 -1.38 -8.45
N ARG A 450 23.92 -0.84 -7.37
CA ARG A 450 24.29 -1.63 -6.18
C ARG A 450 23.09 -1.95 -5.30
N TYR A 451 22.18 -0.98 -5.13
CA TYR A 451 20.98 -1.12 -4.32
C TYR A 451 19.72 -0.80 -5.14
N VAL A 452 18.69 -1.64 -4.99
CA VAL A 452 17.30 -1.33 -5.35
C VAL A 452 16.56 -1.07 -4.05
N VAL A 453 15.95 0.11 -3.93
CA VAL A 453 15.30 0.59 -2.69
C VAL A 453 13.81 0.81 -2.92
N MET A 454 12.97 0.28 -2.03
CA MET A 454 11.50 0.37 -2.06
C MET A 454 10.90 0.70 -0.66
N GLY A 455 9.59 0.98 -0.60
CA GLY A 455 8.87 1.34 0.64
C GLY A 455 7.56 0.57 0.91
N HIS A 456 6.83 0.26 -0.18
CA HIS A 456 5.45 -0.28 -0.25
C HIS A 456 5.03 -1.44 0.68
N SER A 457 5.94 -2.16 1.34
CA SER A 457 5.57 -3.27 2.23
C SER A 457 5.35 -2.85 3.68
N HIS A 458 5.72 -1.63 4.05
CA HIS A 458 5.77 -1.09 5.41
C HIS A 458 6.76 -1.77 6.37
N TYR A 459 7.34 -2.92 6.01
CA TYR A 459 8.31 -3.62 6.83
C TYR A 459 9.74 -3.31 6.36
N PRO A 460 10.66 -2.93 7.26
CA PRO A 460 12.05 -2.73 6.89
C PRO A 460 12.69 -4.08 6.52
N GLU A 461 13.32 -4.15 5.35
CA GLU A 461 13.95 -5.36 4.83
C GLU A 461 15.32 -5.05 4.21
N PHE A 462 16.31 -5.91 4.44
CA PHE A 462 17.63 -5.77 3.85
C PHE A 462 18.13 -7.13 3.36
N HIS A 463 18.10 -7.33 2.04
CA HIS A 463 18.43 -8.62 1.42
C HIS A 463 19.63 -8.47 0.49
N GLN A 464 20.68 -9.24 0.77
CA GLN A 464 21.77 -9.43 -0.19
C GLN A 464 21.38 -10.47 -1.24
N LEU A 465 21.44 -10.08 -2.51
CA LEU A 465 21.18 -10.96 -3.64
C LEU A 465 22.45 -11.75 -4.00
N LYS A 466 22.27 -13.00 -4.44
CA LYS A 466 23.37 -13.89 -4.85
C LYS A 466 23.94 -13.48 -6.21
N ARG A 467 24.78 -12.45 -6.22
CA ARG A 467 25.47 -11.91 -7.40
C ARG A 467 26.88 -11.48 -7.08
N ASP A 468 27.72 -11.43 -8.12
CA ASP A 468 29.08 -10.90 -8.08
C ASP A 468 29.21 -9.75 -9.11
N PRO A 469 29.48 -8.49 -8.69
CA PRO A 469 29.63 -8.04 -7.30
C PRO A 469 28.30 -8.10 -6.51
N PRO A 470 28.34 -8.07 -5.16
CA PRO A 470 27.15 -8.10 -4.31
C PRO A 470 26.14 -7.00 -4.65
N ARG A 471 24.87 -7.39 -4.75
CA ARG A 471 23.74 -6.51 -5.02
C ARG A 471 22.71 -6.63 -3.90
N PHE A 472 21.95 -5.57 -3.65
CA PHE A 472 21.06 -5.51 -2.50
C PHE A 472 19.66 -5.04 -2.88
N TYR A 473 18.66 -5.63 -2.22
CA TYR A 473 17.31 -5.12 -2.14
C TYR A 473 17.08 -4.57 -0.74
N VAL A 474 16.54 -3.36 -0.66
CA VAL A 474 16.26 -2.67 0.59
C VAL A 474 14.82 -2.18 0.59
N ASN A 475 14.05 -2.54 1.61
CA ASN A 475 12.78 -1.88 1.92
C ASN A 475 12.99 -0.94 3.11
N THR A 476 12.67 0.35 2.97
CA THR A 476 12.88 1.34 4.02
C THR A 476 11.88 1.22 5.18
N GLY A 477 10.84 0.40 5.05
CA GLY A 477 9.75 0.30 6.01
C GLY A 477 8.83 1.51 5.93
N ALA A 478 8.08 1.77 7.02
CA ALA A 478 7.10 2.84 7.05
C ALA A 478 7.26 3.79 8.25
N TRP A 479 6.58 4.92 8.14
CA TRP A 479 6.44 5.92 9.19
C TRP A 479 5.07 5.88 9.87
N ILE A 480 4.38 4.74 9.78
CA ILE A 480 3.14 4.43 10.50
C ILE A 480 3.38 3.32 11.53
N SER A 481 2.73 3.41 12.69
CA SER A 481 2.91 2.43 13.76
C SER A 481 1.99 1.21 13.54
N PRO A 482 2.51 -0.02 13.30
CA PRO A 482 1.67 -1.20 13.33
C PRO A 482 1.14 -1.41 14.76
N GLU A 483 -0.17 -1.53 14.96
CA GLU A 483 -0.77 -1.61 16.30
C GLU A 483 -0.42 -2.92 17.04
N ARG A 484 0.21 -3.90 16.39
CA ARG A 484 0.49 -5.20 17.03
C ARG A 484 1.82 -5.85 16.63
N ARG A 485 2.61 -6.12 17.67
CA ARG A 485 3.69 -7.12 17.79
C ARG A 485 5.03 -6.80 17.14
N GLU A 486 5.58 -5.61 17.35
CA GLU A 486 7.03 -5.57 17.52
C GLU A 486 7.36 -6.02 18.95
N ARG A 487 8.19 -7.06 19.07
CA ARG A 487 8.74 -7.48 20.37
C ARG A 487 9.32 -6.23 21.03
N HIS A 488 9.08 -6.08 22.33
CA HIS A 488 9.67 -5.00 23.13
C HIS A 488 11.19 -4.97 22.94
N ASP A 489 11.66 -4.09 22.05
CA ASP A 489 13.01 -3.57 22.12
C ASP A 489 13.03 -2.61 23.32
N PRO A 490 13.81 -2.91 24.38
CA PRO A 490 13.88 -2.06 25.55
C PRO A 490 14.58 -0.72 25.28
N HIS A 491 15.24 -0.54 24.14
CA HIS A 491 16.03 0.66 23.80
C HIS A 491 15.30 1.59 22.84
N CYS A 492 14.60 1.07 21.83
CA CYS A 492 13.81 1.89 20.91
C CYS A 492 12.41 1.30 20.62
N ARG A 493 11.35 2.02 21.00
CA ARG A 493 9.95 1.62 20.74
C ARG A 493 9.35 2.17 19.44
N SER A 494 10.15 2.88 18.65
CA SER A 494 9.67 3.54 17.43
C SER A 494 9.76 2.56 16.25
N PRO A 495 8.64 2.27 15.56
CA PRO A 495 8.65 1.44 14.36
C PRO A 495 9.18 2.18 13.12
N LEU A 496 9.50 3.47 13.26
CA LEU A 496 9.84 4.36 12.15
C LEU A 496 11.25 4.08 11.65
N THR A 497 11.40 3.73 10.38
CA THR A 497 12.68 3.40 9.76
C THR A 497 12.96 4.22 8.52
N TYR A 498 14.25 4.37 8.19
CA TYR A 498 14.70 5.06 7.00
C TYR A 498 16.07 4.52 6.53
N GLY A 499 16.35 4.68 5.24
CA GLY A 499 17.66 4.39 4.66
C GLY A 499 18.60 5.59 4.74
N LEU A 500 19.85 5.35 5.13
CA LEU A 500 20.94 6.31 5.03
C LEU A 500 22.00 5.75 4.09
N TYR A 501 22.19 6.42 2.95
CA TYR A 501 23.25 6.10 2.01
C TYR A 501 24.40 7.10 2.13
N ARG A 502 25.58 6.56 2.44
CA ARG A 502 26.82 7.30 2.59
C ARG A 502 27.62 7.22 1.31
N TRP A 503 27.80 8.38 0.68
CA TRP A 503 28.38 8.45 -0.66
C TRP A 503 29.82 7.90 -0.74
N ASP A 504 30.66 8.24 0.24
CA ASP A 504 32.09 7.88 0.23
C ASP A 504 32.32 6.39 0.46
N GLU A 505 31.47 5.78 1.29
CA GLU A 505 31.53 4.36 1.65
C GLU A 505 30.80 3.48 0.61
N ASP A 506 30.01 4.09 -0.28
CA ASP A 506 29.08 3.40 -1.19
C ASP A 506 28.18 2.41 -0.43
N GLU A 507 27.76 2.81 0.77
CA GLU A 507 27.05 1.96 1.73
C GLU A 507 25.67 2.53 2.05
N LEU A 508 24.65 1.70 1.90
CA LEU A 508 23.28 1.97 2.37
C LEU A 508 23.01 1.10 3.60
N LYS A 509 22.51 1.72 4.66
CA LYS A 509 22.05 1.05 5.87
C LYS A 509 20.65 1.54 6.26
N ILE A 510 19.88 0.69 6.93
CA ILE A 510 18.60 1.09 7.53
C ILE A 510 18.87 1.56 8.96
N TYR A 511 18.21 2.64 9.36
CA TYR A 511 18.20 3.17 10.72
C TYR A 511 16.77 3.23 11.23
N ARG A 512 16.64 3.07 12.54
CA ARG A 512 15.40 3.29 13.29
C ARG A 512 15.46 4.67 13.95
N TRP A 513 14.42 5.46 13.74
CA TRP A 513 14.32 6.81 14.29
C TRP A 513 13.73 6.77 15.71
N CYS A 514 14.43 7.30 16.72
CA CYS A 514 13.95 7.35 18.11
C CYS A 514 14.02 8.75 18.71
N THR A 515 12.88 9.36 18.99
CA THR A 515 12.80 10.65 19.71
C THR A 515 13.40 10.61 21.12
N ARG A 516 13.34 9.48 21.82
CA ARG A 516 13.84 9.39 23.22
C ARG A 516 15.35 9.53 23.30
N GLU A 517 16.06 9.02 22.31
CA GLU A 517 17.51 9.08 22.24
C GLU A 517 17.98 10.31 21.44
N SER A 518 17.07 10.95 20.67
CA SER A 518 17.39 12.07 19.76
C SER A 518 18.52 11.77 18.77
N GLU A 519 18.84 10.49 18.60
CA GLU A 519 19.87 9.96 17.71
C GLU A 519 19.34 8.69 17.03
N PRO A 520 19.70 8.44 15.77
CA PRO A 520 19.26 7.26 15.05
C PRO A 520 20.05 6.02 15.44
N VAL A 521 19.34 4.90 15.62
CA VAL A 521 19.94 3.60 15.92
C VAL A 521 19.99 2.76 14.65
N GLU A 522 21.14 2.17 14.32
CA GLU A 522 21.27 1.29 13.15
C GLU A 522 20.32 0.10 13.29
N PHE A 523 19.44 -0.09 12.30
CA PHE A 523 18.54 -1.24 12.26
C PHE A 523 19.35 -2.47 11.84
N ARG A 524 19.58 -3.36 12.80
CA ARG A 524 20.07 -4.70 12.51
C ARG A 524 18.85 -5.58 12.36
N SER A 525 18.51 -5.96 11.13
CA SER A 525 17.70 -7.16 10.97
C SER A 525 18.48 -8.28 11.64
N ASP A 526 17.91 -8.95 12.64
CA ASP A 526 18.50 -10.16 13.22
C ASP A 526 18.67 -11.20 12.11
N ILE A 527 19.74 -11.08 11.35
CA ILE A 527 20.26 -12.12 10.47
C ILE A 527 21.06 -13.00 11.44
N GLU A 528 20.35 -13.87 12.16
CA GLU A 528 20.90 -15.18 12.46
C GLU A 528 21.07 -15.91 11.11
N SER A 529 22.18 -15.62 10.43
CA SER A 529 22.67 -16.36 9.27
C SER A 529 23.24 -17.74 9.63
N ASP A 530 23.01 -18.27 10.84
CA ASP A 530 23.53 -19.58 11.26
C ASP A 530 22.49 -20.55 11.82
N ARG A 531 21.21 -20.25 11.64
CA ARG A 531 20.20 -21.28 11.52
C ARG A 531 19.37 -20.94 10.30
N ALA A 532 19.69 -21.61 9.19
CA ALA A 532 18.65 -21.98 8.24
C ALA A 532 17.42 -22.36 9.08
N PRO A 533 16.24 -21.76 8.86
CA PRO A 533 15.04 -22.32 9.44
C PRO A 533 15.15 -23.79 9.08
N ARG A 534 15.20 -24.65 10.10
CA ARG A 534 15.19 -26.09 9.87
C ARG A 534 14.12 -26.22 8.82
N ALA A 535 14.50 -26.73 7.65
CA ALA A 535 13.53 -27.11 6.65
C ALA A 535 12.71 -28.23 7.30
N GLU A 536 11.81 -27.88 8.22
CA GLU A 536 10.46 -28.37 8.15
C GLU A 536 10.07 -28.03 6.74
N ARG A 537 10.26 -29.06 5.92
CA ARG A 537 9.74 -29.17 4.59
C ARG A 537 8.31 -28.65 4.72
N LEU A 538 8.09 -27.42 4.30
CA LEU A 538 6.84 -27.06 3.67
C LEU A 538 6.82 -27.91 2.40
N ARG A 539 6.53 -29.21 2.61
CA ARG A 539 5.87 -30.00 1.59
C ARG A 539 4.66 -29.15 1.23
N PRO A 540 4.37 -28.93 -0.06
CA PRO A 540 3.02 -28.51 -0.40
C PRO A 540 2.10 -29.49 0.32
N MET A 541 1.20 -29.01 1.20
CA MET A 541 0.15 -29.86 1.74
C MET A 541 -0.75 -30.27 0.57
N ALA A 542 -0.31 -31.28 -0.17
CA ALA A 542 -1.17 -32.40 -0.45
C ALA A 542 -1.54 -32.96 0.92
N VAL A 543 -2.83 -32.95 1.22
CA VAL A 543 -3.39 -33.57 2.42
C VAL A 543 -3.09 -35.06 2.32
N GLU A 544 -2.01 -35.52 2.96
CA GLU A 544 -1.78 -36.94 3.23
C GLU A 544 -2.41 -37.32 4.57
N HIS A 545 -2.96 -38.53 4.59
CA HIS A 545 -4.14 -38.97 5.35
C HIS A 545 -3.93 -39.32 6.83
N ASP A 546 -2.78 -39.02 7.44
CA ASP A 546 -2.38 -39.68 8.71
C ASP A 546 -2.46 -38.82 9.99
N THR A 547 -2.82 -37.54 9.90
CA THR A 547 -2.88 -36.65 11.08
C THR A 547 -4.14 -36.84 11.96
N LEU A 548 -5.13 -37.61 11.51
CA LEU A 548 -6.34 -37.87 12.29
C LEU A 548 -6.17 -39.00 13.32
N ILE A 549 -5.26 -39.96 13.07
CA ILE A 549 -5.05 -41.12 13.95
C ILE A 549 -4.21 -40.73 15.18
N GLU A 550 -3.16 -39.93 14.99
CA GLU A 550 -2.33 -39.44 16.12
C GLU A 550 -3.10 -38.49 17.06
N ALA A 551 -4.05 -37.72 16.53
CA ALA A 551 -4.93 -36.85 17.32
C ALA A 551 -5.95 -37.65 18.17
N LEU A 552 -6.39 -38.81 17.68
CA LEU A 552 -7.29 -39.72 18.41
C LEU A 552 -6.57 -40.49 19.52
N GLU A 553 -5.31 -40.90 19.32
CA GLU A 553 -4.50 -41.57 20.35
C GLU A 553 -4.10 -40.62 21.49
N ALA A 554 -3.84 -39.34 21.19
CA ALA A 554 -3.57 -38.32 22.20
C ALA A 554 -4.80 -38.00 23.07
N PHE A 555 -6.02 -38.19 22.55
CA PHE A 555 -7.26 -37.98 23.28
C PHE A 555 -7.58 -39.15 24.24
N GLN A 556 -7.27 -40.39 23.85
CA GLN A 556 -7.47 -41.58 24.70
C GLN A 556 -6.49 -41.67 25.89
N SER A 557 -5.28 -41.09 25.78
CA SER A 557 -4.29 -41.11 26.86
C SER A 557 -4.52 -40.05 27.96
N ARG A 558 -5.38 -39.05 27.72
CA ARG A 558 -5.70 -38.01 28.71
C ARG A 558 -6.81 -38.38 29.69
N ASP A 559 -7.62 -39.40 29.38
CA ASP A 559 -8.75 -39.80 30.23
C ASP A 559 -8.37 -40.80 31.36
N THR A 560 -7.14 -41.35 31.32
CA THR A 560 -6.64 -42.25 32.38
C THR A 560 -5.95 -41.53 33.55
N ARG A 561 -5.69 -40.21 33.45
CA ARG A 561 -5.03 -39.44 34.54
C ARG A 561 -5.97 -38.73 35.51
N LYS A 562 -7.29 -38.77 35.31
CA LYS A 562 -8.28 -38.14 36.22
C LYS A 562 -8.88 -39.07 37.31
N LYS A 563 -8.48 -40.34 37.38
CA LYS A 563 -8.98 -41.32 38.39
C LYS A 563 -8.06 -41.56 39.61
N ARG A 564 -7.09 -40.70 39.89
CA ARG A 564 -6.23 -40.81 41.11
C ARG A 564 -6.14 -39.50 41.89
N ARG A 565 -7.26 -39.05 42.47
CA ARG A 565 -7.25 -38.26 43.72
C ARG A 565 -8.47 -38.68 44.54
N GLY A 566 -8.22 -39.53 45.53
CA GLY A 566 -9.20 -39.86 46.57
C GLY A 566 -9.39 -38.70 47.55
N PRO A 567 -10.46 -38.72 48.35
CA PRO A 567 -10.83 -37.58 49.18
C PRO A 567 -10.05 -37.58 50.49
N ARG A 568 -9.38 -36.47 50.79
CA ARG A 568 -9.20 -35.94 52.15
C ARG A 568 -9.08 -34.43 52.08
#